data_AF-A0A934L5Q5-F1
#
_entry.id   AF-A0A934L5Q5-F1
#
_cell.length_a   1.000
_cell.length_b   1.000
_cell.length_c   1.000
_cell.angle_alpha   90.00
_cell.angle_beta   90.00
_cell.angle_gamma   90.00
#
_symmetry.space_group_name_H-M   'P 1'
#
loop_
_entity.id
_entity.type
_entity.pdbx_description
1 polymer ?
#
loop_
_entity_poly.entity_id
_entity_poly.type
_entity_poly.pdbx_seq_one_letter_code
_entity_poly.pdbx_strand_id
1 'polypeptide(L)'
;MITTEEAKDLINDLFEEEALVIGGLVAVHEMDDGLVWRLMKNLDVIRGKALRRIEDRTSKSETAERGPNLKPHPAIEDFLQNLRR
;
A
#
# COMPACT_ATOMS: atom_id res chain seq x y z
N MET A 1 3.19 11.68 -20.54
CA MET A 1 3.92 11.33 -19.29
C MET A 1 3.12 11.95 -18.17
N ILE A 2 2.81 11.17 -17.13
CA ILE A 2 2.28 11.76 -15.90
C ILE A 2 3.44 12.49 -15.18
N THR A 3 3.14 13.61 -14.56
CA THR A 3 4.09 14.34 -13.71
C THR A 3 4.29 13.62 -12.38
N THR A 4 5.35 13.97 -11.65
CA THR A 4 5.62 13.42 -10.31
C THR A 4 4.47 13.73 -9.34
N GLU A 5 3.87 14.93 -9.43
CA GLU A 5 2.76 15.32 -8.58
C GLU A 5 1.48 14.53 -8.93
N GLU A 6 1.14 14.39 -10.22
CA GLU A 6 0.03 13.53 -10.64
C GLU A 6 0.23 12.07 -10.19
N ALA A 7 1.47 11.57 -10.18
CA ALA A 7 1.78 10.23 -9.67
C ALA A 7 1.61 10.11 -8.15
N LYS A 8 1.93 11.17 -7.39
CA LYS A 8 1.72 11.21 -5.93
C LYS A 8 0.24 11.27 -5.59
N ASP A 9 -0.52 12.10 -6.30
CA ASP A 9 -1.97 12.21 -6.12
C ASP A 9 -2.65 10.88 -6.40
N LEU A 10 -2.31 10.22 -7.53
CA LEU A 10 -2.84 8.90 -7.85
C LEU A 10 -2.54 7.84 -6.77
N ILE A 11 -1.35 7.88 -6.16
CA ILE A 11 -1.03 6.99 -5.04
C ILE A 11 -1.87 7.32 -3.81
N ASN A 12 -2.03 8.60 -3.47
CA ASN A 12 -2.85 8.99 -2.33
C ASN A 12 -4.30 8.56 -2.52
N ASP A 13 -4.88 8.79 -3.71
CA ASP A 13 -6.24 8.38 -4.06
C ASP A 13 -6.39 6.85 -3.93
N LEU A 14 -5.42 6.07 -4.41
CA LEU A 14 -5.45 4.61 -4.27
C LEU A 14 -5.45 4.17 -2.80
N PHE A 15 -4.61 4.77 -1.96
CA PHE A 15 -4.57 4.45 -0.53
C PHE A 15 -5.83 4.89 0.21
N GLU A 16 -6.50 5.95 -0.26
CA GLU A 16 -7.81 6.36 0.26
C GLU A 16 -8.88 5.31 -0.04
N GLU A 17 -8.97 4.84 -1.29
CA GLU A 17 -9.90 3.77 -1.69
C GLU A 17 -9.64 2.47 -0.91
N GLU A 18 -8.37 2.08 -0.74
CA GLU A 18 -8.00 0.93 0.10
C GLU A 18 -8.47 1.11 1.55
N ALA A 19 -8.30 2.30 2.13
CA ALA A 19 -8.74 2.61 3.48
C ALA A 19 -10.27 2.54 3.62
N LEU A 20 -11.01 3.00 2.60
CA LEU A 20 -12.47 2.91 2.57
C LEU A 20 -12.95 1.45 2.50
N VAL A 21 -12.33 0.62 1.66
CA VAL A 21 -12.64 -0.82 1.58
C VAL A 21 -12.37 -1.50 2.93
N ILE A 22 -11.23 -1.24 3.55
CA ILE A 22 -10.88 -1.78 4.86
C ILE A 22 -11.85 -1.29 5.92
N GLY A 23 -12.17 0.01 5.94
CA GLY A 23 -13.13 0.60 6.88
C GLY A 23 -14.52 -0.04 6.77
N GLY A 24 -14.97 -0.31 5.55
CA GLY A 24 -16.22 -1.03 5.30
C GLY A 24 -16.20 -2.45 5.89
N LEU A 25 -15.10 -3.19 5.72
CA LEU A 25 -14.93 -4.53 6.30
C LEU A 25 -14.89 -4.50 7.84
N VAL A 26 -14.15 -3.55 8.42
CA VAL A 26 -14.08 -3.35 9.88
C VAL A 26 -15.44 -3.00 10.45
N ALA A 27 -16.25 -2.22 9.73
CA ALA A 27 -17.59 -1.82 10.20
C ALA A 27 -18.59 -2.99 10.26
N VAL A 28 -18.40 -4.03 9.46
CA VAL A 28 -19.35 -5.17 9.36
C VAL A 28 -18.84 -6.45 10.01
N HIS A 29 -17.59 -6.49 10.47
CA HIS A 29 -16.98 -7.63 11.13
C HIS A 29 -16.42 -7.24 12.50
N GLU A 30 -16.57 -8.10 13.51
CA GLU A 30 -15.89 -7.92 14.80
C GLU A 30 -14.38 -8.10 14.63
N MET A 31 -13.68 -6.98 14.43
CA MET A 31 -12.23 -6.92 14.34
C MET A 31 -11.65 -6.32 15.61
N ASP A 32 -10.51 -6.86 16.06
CA ASP A 32 -9.77 -6.29 17.20
C ASP A 32 -9.25 -4.89 16.86
N ASP A 33 -9.56 -3.88 17.67
CA ASP A 33 -9.13 -2.49 17.46
C ASP A 33 -7.60 -2.36 17.36
N GLY A 34 -6.86 -3.16 18.15
CA GLY A 34 -5.40 -3.20 18.11
C GLY A 34 -4.86 -3.72 16.78
N LEU A 35 -5.52 -4.72 16.20
CA LEU A 35 -5.23 -5.23 14.86
C LEU A 35 -5.51 -4.17 13.79
N VAL A 36 -6.68 -3.52 13.83
CA VAL A 36 -7.04 -2.45 12.88
C VAL A 36 -6.03 -1.30 12.94
N TRP A 37 -5.67 -0.88 14.15
CA TRP A 37 -4.67 0.17 14.35
C TRP A 37 -3.31 -0.20 13.74
N ARG A 38 -2.83 -1.42 14.00
CA ARG A 38 -1.57 -1.92 13.42
C ARG A 38 -1.64 -2.04 11.91
N LEU A 39 -2.77 -2.47 11.34
CA LEU A 39 -2.98 -2.54 9.90
C LEU A 39 -2.84 -1.16 9.26
N MET A 40 -3.61 -0.18 9.74
CA MET A 40 -3.60 1.18 9.20
C MET A 40 -2.23 1.86 9.35
N LYS A 41 -1.53 1.63 10.47
CA LYS A 41 -0.15 2.12 10.64
C LYS A 41 0.83 1.49 9.65
N ASN A 42 0.71 0.20 9.36
CA ASN A 42 1.56 -0.44 8.37
C ASN A 42 1.25 0.06 6.94
N LEU A 43 -0.02 0.30 6.61
CA LEU A 43 -0.41 0.90 5.32
C LEU A 43 0.17 2.31 5.16
N ASP A 44 0.10 3.16 6.19
CA ASP A 44 0.69 4.50 6.17
C ASP A 44 2.22 4.47 5.92
N VAL A 45 2.92 3.51 6.54
CA VAL A 45 4.36 3.28 6.29
C VAL A 45 4.60 2.86 4.83
N ILE A 46 3.74 2.02 4.24
CA ILE A 46 3.86 1.62 2.84
C ILE A 46 3.57 2.80 1.90
N ARG A 47 2.53 3.61 2.18
CA ARG A 47 2.23 4.85 1.44
C ARG A 47 3.43 5.78 1.41
N GLY A 48 4.01 6.06 2.59
CA GLY A 48 5.19 6.91 2.70
C GLY A 48 6.40 6.36 1.91
N LYS A 49 6.61 5.04 1.90
CA LYS A 49 7.65 4.41 1.08
C LYS A 49 7.37 4.54 -0.42
N ALA A 50 6.12 4.40 -0.85
CA ALA A 50 5.73 4.53 -2.24
C ALA A 50 5.95 5.97 -2.76
N LEU A 51 5.52 6.98 -1.98
CA LEU A 51 5.73 8.39 -2.31
C LEU A 51 7.22 8.74 -2.40
N ARG A 52 8.03 8.29 -1.43
CA ARG A 52 9.50 8.46 -1.48
C ARG A 52 10.10 7.82 -2.71
N ARG A 53 9.67 6.61 -3.10
CA ARG A 53 10.15 5.95 -4.33
C ARG A 53 9.82 6.74 -5.60
N ILE A 54 8.68 7.44 -5.63
CA ILE A 54 8.32 8.31 -6.75
C ILE A 54 9.26 9.51 -6.82
N GLU A 55 9.54 10.15 -5.69
CA GLU A 55 10.51 11.26 -5.59
C GLU A 55 11.95 10.81 -5.92
N ASP A 56 12.36 9.66 -5.41
CA ASP A 56 13.67 9.07 -5.62
C ASP A 56 13.86 8.63 -7.08
N ARG A 57 12.83 8.11 -7.76
CA ARG A 57 12.90 7.75 -9.19
C ARG A 57 13.07 8.95 -10.11
N THR A 58 12.53 10.11 -9.73
CA THR A 58 12.84 11.39 -10.41
C THR A 58 14.30 11.79 -10.21
N SER A 59 14.94 11.30 -9.15
CA SER A 59 16.29 11.71 -8.72
C SER A 59 17.40 10.73 -9.10
N LYS A 60 17.17 9.41 -9.08
CA LYS A 60 18.10 8.35 -9.46
C LYS A 60 17.36 7.07 -9.89
N SER A 61 17.81 6.51 -11.01
CA SER A 61 17.47 5.17 -11.45
C SER A 61 17.92 4.13 -10.42
N GLU A 62 17.02 3.19 -10.12
CA GLU A 62 17.27 1.86 -9.54
C GLU A 62 17.81 1.75 -8.10
N THR A 63 16.95 1.30 -7.17
CA THR A 63 17.22 0.13 -6.34
C THR A 63 15.94 -0.30 -5.61
N ALA A 64 15.40 -1.46 -5.99
CA ALA A 64 14.20 -2.03 -5.37
C ALA A 64 14.60 -2.84 -4.13
N GLU A 65 14.44 -2.28 -2.94
CA GLU A 65 14.55 -3.07 -1.71
C GLU A 65 13.28 -3.88 -1.44
N ARG A 66 13.47 -5.20 -1.35
CA ARG A 66 12.47 -6.22 -1.00
C ARG A 66 11.91 -5.93 0.39
N GLY A 67 10.59 -5.81 0.47
CA GLY A 67 9.87 -5.68 1.73
C GLY A 67 10.00 -6.91 2.64
N PRO A 68 9.58 -6.80 3.91
CA PRO A 68 9.71 -7.86 4.90
C PRO A 68 9.01 -9.14 4.45
N ASN A 69 9.68 -10.28 4.63
CA ASN A 69 9.17 -11.61 4.30
C ASN A 69 8.17 -12.08 5.37
N LEU A 70 6.95 -11.55 5.31
CA LEU A 70 5.80 -12.13 5.96
C LEU A 70 5.17 -13.07 4.94
N LYS A 71 5.04 -14.37 5.26
CA LYS A 71 4.26 -15.29 4.41
C LYS A 71 2.84 -14.73 4.33
N PRO A 72 2.41 -14.22 3.17
CA PRO A 72 1.10 -13.59 3.06
C PRO A 72 0.01 -14.64 3.31
N HIS A 73 -1.15 -14.19 3.75
CA HIS A 73 -2.34 -15.03 3.70
C HIS A 73 -2.58 -15.48 2.25
N PRO A 74 -3.07 -16.71 1.97
CA PRO A 74 -3.22 -17.22 0.59
C PRO A 74 -3.97 -16.27 -0.35
N ALA A 75 -5.03 -15.61 0.12
CA ALA A 75 -5.75 -14.60 -0.66
C ALA A 75 -4.88 -13.39 -1.07
N ILE A 76 -3.92 -13.00 -0.22
CA ILE A 76 -2.95 -11.94 -0.51
C ILE A 76 -1.91 -12.44 -1.51
N GLU A 77 -1.46 -13.70 -1.38
CA GLU A 77 -0.55 -14.33 -2.33
C GLU A 77 -1.14 -14.36 -3.74
N ASP A 78 -2.38 -14.83 -3.89
CA ASP A 78 -3.10 -14.89 -5.16
C ASP A 78 -3.26 -13.49 -5.79
N PHE A 79 -3.62 -12.49 -4.99
CA PHE A 79 -3.71 -11.11 -5.43
C PHE A 79 -2.35 -10.57 -5.92
N LEU A 80 -1.28 -10.78 -5.15
CA LEU A 80 0.08 -10.35 -5.52
C LEU A 80 0.60 -11.07 -6.77
N GLN A 81 0.23 -12.32 -6.99
CA GLN A 81 0.59 -13.06 -8.21
C GLN A 81 -0.10 -12.45 -9.44
N ASN A 82 -1.35 -12.02 -9.32
CA ASN A 82 -2.08 -11.36 -10.40
C ASN A 82 -1.49 -9.99 -10.77
N LEU A 83 -0.98 -9.23 -9.80
CA LEU A 83 -0.31 -7.94 -10.06
C LEU A 83 1.03 -8.04 -10.81
N ARG A 84 1.66 -9.23 -10.83
CA ARG A 84 2.99 -9.45 -11.43
C ARG A 84 2.93 -10.02 -12.85
N ARG A 85 1.75 -10.36 -13.35
CA ARG A 85 1.52 -10.82 -14.73
C ARG A 85 1.21 -9.65 -15.64
#